data_AF-A0A0V8QF80-F1
#
_entry.id   AF-A0A0V8QF80-F1
#
_cell.length_a   1.000
_cell.length_b   1.000
_cell.length_c   1.000
_cell.angle_alpha   90.00
_cell.angle_beta   90.00
_cell.angle_gamma   90.00
#
_symmetry.space_group_name_H-M   'P 1'
#
loop_
_entity.id
_entity.type
_entity.pdbx_description
1 polymer ?
#
loop_
_entity_poly.entity_id
_entity_poly.type
_entity_poly.pdbx_seq_one_letter_code
_entity_poly.pdbx_strand_id
1 'polypeptide(L)'
;MVAFEYRYLGVVCELMKTFDQGRDYVCIQHYASKVLLIAPHSIDGYFWMIYAMFKLNHPEMARGELRMAQRNLLEEEYDELIERLKMAGFSRCYGITPA
;
A
#
# COMPACT_ATOMS: atom_id res chain seq x y z
N MET A 1 -7.07 6.76 -22.21
CA MET A 1 -6.04 5.93 -21.55
C MET A 1 -6.37 5.72 -20.07
N VAL A 2 -6.80 6.75 -19.35
CA VAL A 2 -7.24 6.73 -17.94
C VAL A 2 -8.21 5.59 -17.56
N ALA A 3 -9.20 5.25 -18.41
CA ALA A 3 -10.18 4.21 -18.09
C ALA A 3 -9.60 2.79 -17.93
N PHE A 4 -8.47 2.49 -18.59
CA PHE A 4 -7.83 1.17 -18.49
C PHE A 4 -7.08 1.03 -17.16
N GLU A 5 -6.39 2.08 -16.73
CA GLU A 5 -5.66 2.12 -15.46
C GLU A 5 -6.60 1.96 -14.27
N TYR A 6 -7.71 2.71 -14.22
CA TYR A 6 -8.70 2.57 -13.15
C TYR A 6 -9.34 1.18 -13.12
N ARG A 7 -9.66 0.60 -14.28
CA ARG A 7 -10.25 -0.75 -14.36
C ARG A 7 -9.23 -1.81 -13.94
N TYR A 8 -7.96 -1.66 -14.32
CA TYR A 8 -6.87 -2.54 -13.91
C TYR A 8 -6.62 -2.44 -12.40
N LEU A 9 -6.51 -1.23 -11.86
CA LEU A 9 -6.36 -0.98 -10.42
C LEU A 9 -7.51 -1.61 -9.62
N GLY A 10 -8.75 -1.42 -10.08
CA GLY A 10 -9.91 -2.05 -9.45
C GLY A 10 -9.84 -3.57 -9.42
N VAL A 11 -9.52 -4.21 -10.55
CA VAL A 11 -9.38 -5.67 -10.63
C VAL A 11 -8.23 -6.18 -9.76
N VAL A 12 -7.09 -5.51 -9.76
CA VAL A 12 -5.94 -5.91 -8.94
C VAL A 12 -6.22 -5.70 -7.45
N CYS A 13 -6.96 -4.66 -7.07
CA CYS A 13 -7.42 -4.48 -5.70
C CYS A 13 -8.36 -5.61 -5.24
N GLU A 14 -9.32 -6.02 -6.07
CA GLU A 14 -10.18 -7.17 -5.76
C GLU A 14 -9.39 -8.50 -5.68
N LEU A 15 -8.38 -8.66 -6.53
CA LEU A 15 -7.47 -9.79 -6.48
C LEU A 15 -6.63 -9.79 -5.19
N MET A 16 -6.12 -8.64 -4.77
CA MET A 16 -5.37 -8.49 -3.50
C MET A 16 -6.25 -8.79 -2.28
N LYS A 17 -7.52 -8.37 -2.28
CA LYS A 17 -8.49 -8.77 -1.24
C LYS A 17 -8.68 -10.29 -1.18
N THR A 18 -8.70 -10.95 -2.33
CA THR A 18 -8.80 -12.42 -2.41
C THR A 18 -7.55 -13.09 -1.84
N PHE A 19 -6.35 -12.55 -2.11
CA PHE A 19 -5.11 -13.06 -1.51
C PHE A 19 -5.02 -12.80 -0.01
N ASP A 20 -5.59 -11.70 0.49
CA ASP A 20 -5.64 -11.40 1.93
C ASP A 20 -6.45 -12.48 2.69
N GLN A 21 -7.57 -12.95 2.10
CA GLN A 21 -8.33 -14.09 2.63
C GLN A 21 -7.48 -15.38 2.67
N GLY A 22 -6.63 -15.59 1.66
CA GLY A 22 -5.68 -16.70 1.60
C GLY A 22 -4.41 -16.53 2.44
N ARG A 23 -4.23 -15.37 3.08
CA ARG A 23 -2.99 -14.96 3.78
C ARG A 23 -1.73 -15.03 2.91
N ASP A 24 -1.87 -14.90 1.59
CA ASP A 24 -0.73 -14.90 0.66
C ASP A 24 -0.20 -13.48 0.46
N TYR A 25 0.52 -12.99 1.47
CA TYR A 25 1.07 -11.64 1.47
C TYR A 25 2.24 -11.47 0.48
N VAL A 26 2.88 -12.57 0.05
CA VAL A 26 3.93 -12.52 -0.99
C VAL A 26 3.32 -12.16 -2.34
N CYS A 27 2.16 -12.75 -2.67
CA CYS A 27 1.41 -12.38 -3.86
C CYS A 27 0.93 -10.93 -3.79
N ILE A 28 0.38 -10.48 -2.64
CA ILE A 28 -0.04 -9.09 -2.45
C ILE A 28 1.13 -8.13 -2.71
N GLN A 29 2.31 -8.38 -2.14
CA GLN A 29 3.51 -7.59 -2.37
C GLN A 29 3.88 -7.56 -3.87
N HIS A 30 3.85 -8.71 -4.54
CA HIS A 30 4.19 -8.81 -5.96
C HIS A 30 3.23 -7.97 -6.83
N TYR A 31 1.92 -8.06 -6.60
CA TYR A 31 0.93 -7.29 -7.36
C TYR A 31 0.93 -5.80 -7.01
N ALA A 32 1.16 -5.45 -5.74
CA ALA A 32 1.32 -4.06 -5.32
C ALA A 32 2.54 -3.40 -6.01
N SER A 33 3.66 -4.12 -6.14
CA SER A 33 4.83 -3.62 -6.88
C SER A 33 4.51 -3.33 -8.35
N LYS A 34 3.72 -4.19 -9.00
CA LYS A 34 3.25 -3.98 -10.38
C LYS A 34 2.31 -2.79 -10.50
N VAL A 35 1.44 -2.60 -9.51
CA VAL A 35 0.56 -1.42 -9.45
C VAL A 35 1.41 -0.15 -9.36
N LEU A 36 2.39 -0.09 -8.46
CA LEU A 36 3.27 1.06 -8.30
C LEU A 36 4.17 1.31 -9.52
N LEU A 37 4.52 0.28 -10.29
CA LEU A 37 5.25 0.43 -11.54
C LEU A 37 4.41 1.13 -12.63
N ILE A 38 3.10 0.86 -12.67
CA ILE A 38 2.18 1.43 -13.65
C ILE A 38 1.65 2.78 -13.18
N ALA A 39 1.33 2.88 -11.89
CA ALA A 39 0.74 4.04 -11.23
C ALA A 39 1.53 4.36 -9.95
N PRO A 40 2.67 5.07 -10.05
CA PRO A 40 3.55 5.37 -8.91
C PRO A 40 2.94 6.35 -7.90
N HIS A 41 1.82 6.98 -8.23
CA HIS A 41 1.02 7.86 -7.38
C HIS A 41 -0.23 7.16 -6.81
N SER A 42 -0.32 5.84 -6.90
CA SER A 42 -1.48 5.10 -6.40
C SER A 42 -1.43 4.91 -4.88
N ILE A 43 -2.35 5.55 -4.15
CA ILE A 43 -2.56 5.36 -2.70
C ILE A 43 -2.79 3.87 -2.38
N ASP A 44 -3.63 3.19 -3.17
CA ASP A 44 -3.92 1.76 -2.99
C ASP A 44 -2.67 0.90 -3.17
N GLY A 45 -1.82 1.21 -4.15
CA GLY A 45 -0.55 0.51 -4.36
C GLY A 45 0.36 0.57 -3.14
N TYR A 46 0.57 1.76 -2.58
CA TYR A 46 1.38 1.92 -1.38
C TYR A 46 0.73 1.27 -0.16
N PHE A 47 -0.58 1.40 0.01
CA PHE A 47 -1.32 0.77 1.11
C PHE A 47 -1.11 -0.74 1.13
N TRP A 48 -1.37 -1.41 -0.01
CA TRP A 48 -1.22 -2.87 -0.10
C TRP A 48 0.23 -3.34 0.03
N MET A 49 1.18 -2.57 -0.50
CA MET A 49 2.61 -2.85 -0.35
C MET A 49 3.03 -2.80 1.13
N ILE A 50 2.72 -1.70 1.81
CA ILE A 50 3.07 -1.51 3.22
C ILE A 50 2.35 -2.55 4.10
N TYR A 51 1.08 -2.83 3.81
CA TYR A 51 0.30 -3.86 4.49
C TYR A 51 0.89 -5.27 4.30
N ALA A 52 1.31 -5.65 3.09
CA ALA A 52 1.96 -6.93 2.85
C ALA A 52 3.29 -7.04 3.61
N MET A 53 4.14 -6.00 3.55
CA MET A 53 5.41 -5.96 4.28
C MET A 53 5.20 -6.06 5.79
N PHE A 54 4.13 -5.47 6.32
CA PHE A 54 3.74 -5.63 7.71
C PHE A 54 3.51 -7.10 8.07
N LYS A 55 2.69 -7.78 7.28
CA LYS A 55 2.25 -9.15 7.54
C LYS A 55 3.38 -10.16 7.32
N LEU A 56 4.35 -9.82 6.48
CA LEU A 56 5.58 -10.57 6.27
C LEU A 56 6.65 -10.30 7.35
N ASN A 57 6.37 -9.46 8.36
CA ASN A 57 7.33 -9.04 9.39
C ASN A 57 8.60 -8.39 8.82
N HIS A 58 8.46 -7.55 7.78
CA HIS A 58 9.54 -6.77 7.18
C HIS A 58 9.45 -5.27 7.53
N PRO A 59 9.75 -4.88 8.78
CA PRO A 59 9.63 -3.51 9.30
C PRO A 59 10.35 -2.46 8.47
N GLU A 60 11.62 -2.72 8.17
CA GLU A 60 12.49 -1.76 7.50
C GLU A 60 12.08 -1.51 6.05
N MET A 61 11.57 -2.54 5.38
CA MET A 61 11.02 -2.41 4.03
C MET A 61 9.76 -1.56 4.04
N ALA A 62 8.83 -1.81 4.99
CA ALA A 62 7.61 -1.01 5.11
C ALA A 62 7.90 0.48 5.37
N ARG A 63 8.93 0.80 6.17
CA ARG A 63 9.39 2.19 6.39
C ARG A 63 10.06 2.79 5.15
N GLY A 64 10.75 1.98 4.35
CA GLY A 64 11.27 2.36 3.05
C GLY A 64 10.17 2.80 2.11
N GLU A 65 9.14 1.97 1.96
CA GLU A 65 7.97 2.24 1.13
C GLU A 65 7.19 3.47 1.59
N LEU A 66 7.04 3.66 2.91
CA LEU A 66 6.36 4.84 3.46
C LEU A 66 7.11 6.15 3.16
N ARG A 67 8.45 6.12 3.16
CA ARG A 67 9.27 7.27 2.70
C ARG A 67 9.17 7.50 1.20
N MET A 68 8.99 6.43 0.41
CA MET A 68 8.76 6.57 -1.03
C MET A 68 7.37 7.16 -1.30
N ALA A 69 6.36 6.70 -0.59
CA ALA A 69 5.00 7.25 -0.65
C ALA A 69 5.01 8.75 -0.32
N GLN A 70 5.71 9.17 0.73
CA GLN A 70 5.83 10.59 1.10
C GLN A 70 6.48 11.46 0.00
N ARG A 71 7.37 10.89 -0.82
CA ARG A 71 8.04 11.62 -1.91
C ARG A 71 7.23 11.67 -3.19
N ASN A 72 6.43 10.64 -3.43
CA ASN A 72 5.72 10.45 -4.69
C ASN A 72 4.25 10.92 -4.62
N LEU A 73 3.61 10.83 -3.46
CA LEU A 73 2.24 11.29 -3.26
C LEU A 73 2.20 12.78 -2.91
N LEU A 74 1.06 13.42 -3.20
CA LEU A 74 0.75 14.73 -2.64
C LEU A 74 0.53 14.61 -1.13
N GLU A 75 0.67 15.72 -0.41
CA GLU A 75 0.49 15.76 1.06
C GLU A 75 -0.88 15.22 1.48
N GLU A 76 -1.94 15.62 0.77
CA GLU A 76 -3.31 15.16 0.98
C GLU A 76 -3.48 13.64 0.78
N GLU A 77 -2.84 13.10 -0.27
CA GLU A 77 -2.89 11.67 -0.61
C GLU A 77 -2.07 10.83 0.38
N TYR A 78 -0.95 11.39 0.85
CA TYR A 78 -0.11 10.78 1.87
C TYR A 78 -0.82 10.75 3.23
N ASP A 79 -1.50 11.83 3.61
CA ASP A 79 -2.30 11.87 4.84
C ASP A 79 -3.44 10.84 4.80
N GLU A 80 -4.12 10.71 3.66
CA GLU A 80 -5.13 9.66 3.46
C GLU A 80 -4.53 8.25 3.62
N LEU A 81 -3.37 7.99 3.01
CA LEU A 81 -2.65 6.72 3.15
C LEU A 81 -2.35 6.42 4.62
N ILE A 82 -1.85 7.41 5.36
CA ILE A 82 -1.52 7.27 6.79
C ILE A 82 -2.77 6.96 7.62
N GLU A 83 -3.88 7.65 7.40
CA GLU A 83 -5.14 7.35 8.07
C GLU A 83 -5.63 5.93 7.79
N ARG A 84 -5.57 5.48 6.53
CA ARG A 84 -5.91 4.09 6.17
C ARG A 84 -5.01 3.07 6.87
N LEU A 85 -3.70 3.33 6.95
CA LEU A 85 -2.75 2.47 7.66
C LEU A 85 -3.02 2.44 9.17
N LYS A 86 -3.39 3.57 9.78
CA LYS A 86 -3.80 3.63 11.20
C LYS A 86 -5.03 2.78 11.45
N MET A 87 -6.07 2.88 10.61
CA MET A 87 -7.29 2.06 10.70
C MET A 87 -6.97 0.56 10.54
N ALA A 88 -6.01 0.21 9.70
CA ALA A 88 -5.54 -1.17 9.52
C ALA A 88 -4.66 -1.69 10.68
N GLY A 89 -4.36 -0.86 11.70
CA GLY A 89 -3.61 -1.25 12.90
C GLY A 89 -2.09 -1.04 12.81
N PHE A 90 -1.59 -0.36 11.78
CA PHE A 90 -0.15 -0.15 11.55
C PHE A 90 0.48 0.88 12.52
N SER A 91 -0.35 1.75 13.13
CA SER A 91 0.06 2.86 14.01
C SER A 91 0.86 2.44 15.24
N ARG A 92 0.63 1.23 15.77
CA ARG A 92 1.23 0.76 17.02
C ARG A 92 2.68 0.25 16.87
N CYS A 93 3.12 -0.08 15.66
CA CYS A 93 4.39 -0.78 15.46
C CYS A 93 5.54 0.10 14.95
N TYR A 94 5.29 1.30 14.42
CA TYR A 94 6.32 2.10 13.72
C TYR A 94 6.43 3.57 14.12
N GLY A 95 5.82 3.98 15.23
CA GLY A 95 5.97 5.35 15.74
C GLY A 95 5.35 6.41 14.85
N ILE A 96 4.22 6.08 14.18
CA ILE A 96 3.33 7.08 13.57
C ILE A 96 2.58 7.76 14.72
N THR A 97 3.32 8.55 15.49
CA THR A 97 2.77 9.42 16.51
C THR A 97 2.35 10.69 15.79
N PRO A 98 1.08 11.12 15.85
CA PRO A 98 0.77 12.50 15.51
C PRO A 98 1.54 13.38 16.49
N ALA A 99 2.33 14.31 15.96
CA ALA A 99 2.86 15.42 16.75
C ALA A 99 1.70 16.32 17.22
#